data_AF-A0A662LRD2-F1
#
_entry.id   AF-A0A662LRD2-F1
#
_cell.length_a   1.000
_cell.length_b   1.000
_cell.length_c   1.000
_cell.angle_alpha   90.00
_cell.angle_beta   90.00
_cell.angle_gamma   90.00
#
_symmetry.space_group_name_H-M   'P 1'
#
loop_
_entity.id
_entity.type
_entity.pdbx_description
1 polymer ?
#
loop_
_entity_poly.entity_id
_entity_poly.type
_entity_poly.pdbx_seq_one_letter_code
_entity_poly.pdbx_strand_id
1 'polypeptide(L)' 'MFNMKITLTPSRKEINELKQNIIILIDEIESTERFPRNQSCLCEWCKFKPICSQ' A
#
# COMPACT_ATOMS: atom_id res chain seq x y z
N MET A 1 -7.48 5.61 -36.35
CA MET A 1 -6.61 5.28 -35.21
C MET A 1 -6.36 6.56 -34.42
N PHE A 2 -7.01 6.74 -33.27
CA PHE A 2 -6.76 7.89 -32.39
C PHE A 2 -5.85 7.43 -31.24
N ASN A 3 -4.56 7.75 -31.32
CA ASN A 3 -3.64 7.61 -30.19
C ASN A 3 -3.79 8.84 -29.29
N MET A 4 -4.71 8.77 -28.33
CA MET A 4 -4.83 9.78 -27.28
C MET A 4 -3.75 9.54 -26.22
N LYS A 5 -2.72 10.40 -26.21
CA LYS A 5 -1.73 10.42 -25.12
C LYS A 5 -2.28 11.25 -23.96
N ILE A 6 -2.78 10.58 -22.93
CA ILE A 6 -3.12 11.22 -21.66
C ILE A 6 -1.83 11.49 -20.90
N THR A 7 -1.51 12.76 -20.66
CA THR A 7 -0.36 13.16 -19.83
C THR A 7 -0.89 13.77 -18.54
N LEU A 8 -0.80 13.03 -17.44
CA LEU A 8 -1.13 13.54 -16.11
C LEU A 8 0.12 14.22 -15.55
N THR A 9 0.04 15.53 -15.32
CA THR A 9 1.09 16.26 -14.59
C THR A 9 0.58 16.53 -13.19
N PRO A 10 0.96 15.74 -12.18
CA PRO A 10 0.54 16.00 -10.81
C PRO A 10 1.08 17.36 -10.36
N SER A 11 0.27 18.12 -9.64
CA SER A 11 0.65 19.40 -9.09
C SER A 11 1.76 19.22 -8.03
N ARG A 12 2.56 20.27 -7.81
CA ARG A 12 3.58 20.28 -6.75
C ARG A 12 3.00 19.98 -5.37
N LYS A 13 1.76 20.40 -5.13
CA LYS A 13 1.03 20.14 -3.89
C LYS A 13 0.75 18.65 -3.72
N GLU A 14 0.17 18.01 -4.73
CA GLU A 14 -0.12 16.55 -4.70
C GLU A 14 1.17 15.72 -4.54
N ILE A 15 2.27 16.12 -5.19
CA ILE A 15 3.57 15.46 -5.03
C ILE A 15 4.08 15.59 -3.58
N ASN A 16 3.98 16.79 -2.99
CA ASN A 16 4.44 17.01 -1.62
C ASN A 16 3.57 16.26 -0.60
N GLU A 17 2.25 16.25 -0.78
CA GLU A 17 1.32 15.48 0.07
C GLU A 17 1.63 13.99 -0.01
N LEU A 18 1.84 13.46 -1.22
CA LEU A 18 2.20 12.05 -1.40
C LEU A 18 3.52 11.71 -0.68
N LYS A 19 4.52 12.59 -0.76
CA LYS A 19 5.80 12.38 -0.06
C LYS A 19 5.63 12.35 1.45
N GLN A 20 4.84 13.26 2.01
CA GLN A 20 4.58 13.27 3.46
C GLN A 20 3.83 12.02 3.90
N ASN A 21 2.83 11.58 3.15
CA ASN A 21 2.11 10.34 3.44
C ASN A 21 3.03 9.11 3.40
N ILE A 22 3.99 9.08 2.47
CA ILE A 22 4.98 7.99 2.39
C ILE A 22 5.86 7.99 3.65
N ILE A 23 6.34 9.15 4.10
CA ILE A 23 7.17 9.24 5.32
C ILE A 23 6.39 8.74 6.53
N ILE A 24 5.13 9.18 6.69
CA ILE A 24 4.26 8.73 7.79
C ILE A 24 4.08 7.20 7.75
N LEU A 25 3.83 6.63 6.57
CA LEU A 25 3.70 5.17 6.41
C LEU A 25 4.98 4.42 6.76
N ILE A 26 6.15 4.97 6.42
CA ILE A 26 7.44 4.38 6.81
C ILE A 26 7.56 4.37 8.33
N ASP A 27 7.31 5.50 8.98
CA ASP A 27 7.39 5.61 10.45
C ASP A 27 6.41 4.65 11.14
N GLU A 28 5.20 4.50 10.62
CA GLU A 28 4.21 3.52 11.10
C GLU A 28 4.71 2.08 10.95
N ILE A 29 5.26 1.72 9.80
CA ILE A 29 5.79 0.38 9.55
C ILE A 29 6.97 0.08 10.49
N GLU A 30 7.89 1.02 10.65
CA GLU A 30 9.10 0.85 11.46
C GLU A 30 8.80 0.81 12.96
N SER A 31 7.77 1.53 13.43
CA SER A 31 7.32 1.51 14.83
C SER A 31 6.35 0.37 15.16
N THR A 32 5.90 -0.41 14.18
CA THR A 32 4.95 -1.51 14.40
C THR A 32 5.64 -2.73 15.02
N GLU A 33 5.31 -3.00 16.29
CA GLU A 33 5.80 -4.20 17.00
C GLU A 33 4.81 -5.38 16.96
N ARG A 34 3.58 -5.16 16.49
CA ARG A 34 2.50 -6.16 16.52
C ARG A 34 1.94 -6.41 15.13
N PHE A 35 1.92 -7.68 14.73
CA PHE A 35 1.43 -8.12 13.42
C PHE A 35 0.23 -9.07 13.60
N PRO A 36 -0.97 -8.53 13.89
CA PRO A 36 -2.17 -9.33 14.05
C PRO A 36 -2.53 -10.01 12.72
N ARG A 37 -3.04 -11.23 12.81
CA ARG A 37 -3.43 -12.02 11.64
C ARG A 37 -4.85 -11.67 11.23
N ASN A 38 -5.00 -10.66 10.38
CA ASN A 38 -6.31 -10.22 9.88
C ASN A 38 -6.74 -11.05 8.65
N GLN A 39 -8.00 -11.48 8.61
CA GLN A 39 -8.55 -12.13 7.42
C GLN A 39 -8.70 -11.11 6.30
N SER A 40 -8.33 -11.49 5.07
CA SER A 40 -8.51 -10.66 3.89
C SER A 40 -8.74 -11.52 2.65
N CYS A 41 -9.10 -10.89 1.52
CA CYS A 41 -9.22 -11.59 0.24
C CYS A 41 -7.90 -12.25 -0.22
N LEU A 42 -6.77 -11.82 0.33
CA LEU A 42 -5.45 -12.40 0.05
C LEU A 42 -5.18 -13.69 0.83
N CYS A 43 -6.00 -14.05 1.81
CA CYS A 43 -5.85 -15.31 2.55
C CYS A 43 -5.91 -16.53 1.62
N GLU A 44 -6.72 -16.48 0.55
CA GLU A 44 -6.81 -17.55 -0.45
C GLU A 44 -5.48 -17.80 -1.19
N TRP A 45 -4.64 -16.78 -1.27
CA TRP A 45 -3.34 -16.81 -1.94
C TRP A 45 -2.18 -16.88 -0.93
N CYS A 46 -2.48 -16.97 0.37
CA CYS A 46 -1.48 -16.98 1.42
C CYS A 46 -0.83 -18.35 1.54
N LYS A 47 0.47 -18.44 1.26
CA LYS A 47 1.27 -19.67 1.43
C LYS A 47 1.28 -20.24 2.86
N PHE A 48 0.97 -19.40 3.85
CA PHE A 48 0.91 -19.79 5.26
C PHE A 48 -0.49 -20.22 5.71
N LYS A 49 -1.51 -20.20 4.83
CA LYS A 49 -2.88 -20.62 5.13
C LYS A 49 -2.97 -21.96 5.88
N PRO A 50 -2.18 -23.01 5.56
CA PRO A 50 -2.26 -24.30 6.28
C PRO A 50 -1.84 -24.26 7.75
N ILE A 51 -0.98 -23.31 8.15
CA ILE A 51 -0.49 -23.16 9.53
C ILE A 51 -1.06 -21.92 10.22
N CYS A 52 -1.82 -21.12 9.49
CA CYS A 52 -2.48 -19.95 10.02
C CYS A 52 -3.65 -20.42 10.89
N SER A 53 -3.50 -20.37 12.22
CA SER A 53 -4.61 -20.54 13.17
C SER A 53 -5.60 -19.36 13.18
N GLN A 54 -5.93 -18.85 11.99
CA GLN A 54 -7.01 -17.89 11.76
C GLN A 54 -8.37 -18.55 11.92
#